data_AF-A0AAF0CFV7-F1
#
_entry.id   AF-A0AAF0CFV7-F1
#
_cell.length_a   1.000
_cell.length_b   1.000
_cell.length_c   1.000
_cell.angle_alpha   90.00
_cell.angle_beta   90.00
_cell.angle_gamma   90.00
#
_symmetry.space_group_name_H-M   'P 1'
#
loop_
_entity.id
_entity.type
_entity.pdbx_description
1 polymer ?
#
loop_
_entity_poly.entity_id
_entity_poly.type
_entity_poly.pdbx_seq_one_letter_code
_entity_poly.pdbx_strand_id
1 'polypeptide(L)'
;MGENQLGGVLGRYLTAIVIIAGIALFISIETARYAEIRRLRSATNTLQEDIQRANEKADAALSAIISPETLSSAQSSVYLIVVNGSARGTAFVLDRDKGLLVTAAHVASELPLQDENASVYILNRSTKVAMKVQTVRLHAGYGAFRTLVEDYQPIRKNSSIYAPQAAPLRDLAFDAAFITVDSADAETGENLLGPNFSLAPEDHLLGLEPGAPIAVIGYPYDTLDDGFAPDSAIPRIERGVISAITPPLDNVAEAQNPVTANLIIHRLSTAGGSSGSPIINAAGEVIGIHTHGIESASSNADGAAQRAEVILDLFSSDRETDRLNEVFYPSWRRLLSYWARAEDSLPWSFYMEYARPDETPPPQVREFQIDNSTPFTRDLIRQDFEPETETKRVEASDIDLAKISDEDGDTGKLRESSSFLLNEKGEYAELWRSVDRSRENVLFAFDYSLRSKRGYCPLKTYWRKKGETRLQATPFRASFELHLPPTQEANTEEYHIVIQRPAGCDPISKEFFFGSISWTGAEDPLTTASLSSNQTSRNEDAKHEFYSRVSEVQSRIGKFIKCLPPINDATSGCTAPEYVELASREDMARYLLTQSQNEN
;
A
#
# COMPACT_ATOMS: atom_id res chain seq x y z
N MET A 1 -82.68 36.16 12.62
CA MET A 1 -82.30 35.69 11.27
C MET A 1 -81.45 36.78 10.64
N GLY A 2 -80.12 36.65 10.61
CA GLY A 2 -79.26 37.71 10.06
C GLY A 2 -77.75 37.65 10.36
N GLU A 3 -77.25 36.72 11.19
CA GLU A 3 -75.83 36.74 11.60
C GLU A 3 -74.94 35.62 11.02
N ASN A 4 -75.50 34.60 10.35
CA ASN A 4 -74.69 33.46 9.88
C ASN A 4 -74.27 33.49 8.39
N GLN A 5 -74.56 34.56 7.64
CA GLN A 5 -74.12 34.67 6.23
C GLN A 5 -72.87 35.52 6.00
N LEU A 6 -72.46 36.38 6.95
CA LEU A 6 -71.21 37.16 6.78
C LEU A 6 -69.93 36.33 7.01
N GLY A 7 -69.97 35.32 7.89
CA GLY A 7 -68.80 34.49 8.19
C GLY A 7 -68.33 33.61 7.02
N GLY A 8 -69.26 33.14 6.18
CA GLY A 8 -68.94 32.28 5.03
C GLY A 8 -68.25 33.01 3.87
N VAL A 9 -68.53 34.31 3.70
CA VAL A 9 -67.91 35.13 2.65
C VAL A 9 -66.50 35.53 3.07
N LEU A 10 -66.31 36.02 4.30
CA LEU A 10 -64.99 36.38 4.83
C LEU A 10 -64.02 35.17 4.89
N GLY A 11 -64.52 33.99 5.27
CA GLY A 11 -63.70 32.77 5.27
C GLY A 11 -63.19 32.38 3.87
N ARG A 12 -64.02 32.52 2.82
CA ARG A 12 -63.60 32.24 1.44
C ARG A 12 -62.57 33.23 0.91
N TYR A 13 -62.71 34.52 1.26
CA TYR A 13 -61.70 35.52 0.91
C TYR A 13 -60.36 35.28 1.61
N LEU A 14 -60.38 34.89 2.89
CA LEU A 14 -59.15 34.59 3.64
C LEU A 14 -58.41 33.39 3.03
N THR A 15 -59.14 32.32 2.71
CA THR A 15 -58.56 31.13 2.06
C THR A 15 -57.97 31.46 0.69
N ALA A 16 -58.66 32.27 -0.12
CA ALA A 16 -58.13 32.70 -1.42
C ALA A 16 -56.84 33.53 -1.27
N ILE A 17 -56.78 34.44 -0.28
CA ILE A 17 -55.58 35.24 -0.02
C ILE A 17 -54.40 34.36 0.43
N VAL A 18 -54.64 33.37 1.30
CA VAL A 18 -53.59 32.43 1.75
C VAL A 18 -53.07 31.59 0.59
N ILE A 19 -53.95 31.11 -0.30
CA ILE A 19 -53.55 30.36 -1.50
C ILE A 19 -52.72 31.23 -2.44
N ILE A 20 -53.15 32.47 -2.72
CA ILE A 20 -52.43 33.39 -3.60
C ILE A 20 -51.06 33.75 -2.99
N ALA A 21 -51.00 34.02 -1.69
CA ALA A 21 -49.74 34.28 -0.98
C ALA A 21 -48.81 33.06 -1.02
N GLY A 22 -49.35 31.84 -0.85
CA GLY A 22 -48.61 30.59 -0.96
C GLY A 22 -48.04 30.37 -2.37
N ILE A 23 -48.82 30.62 -3.41
CA ILE A 23 -48.37 30.54 -4.82
C ILE A 23 -47.30 31.59 -5.10
N ALA A 24 -47.48 32.84 -4.65
CA ALA A 24 -46.50 33.91 -4.84
C ALA A 24 -45.18 33.62 -4.11
N LEU A 25 -45.24 33.06 -2.89
CA LEU A 25 -44.07 32.63 -2.14
C LEU A 25 -43.36 31.46 -2.85
N PHE A 26 -44.11 30.47 -3.33
CA PHE A 26 -43.56 29.34 -4.09
C PHE A 26 -42.86 29.81 -5.38
N ILE A 27 -43.48 30.70 -6.16
CA ILE A 27 -42.88 31.30 -7.35
C ILE A 27 -41.62 32.11 -6.98
N SER A 28 -41.63 32.84 -5.86
CA SER A 28 -40.47 33.60 -5.39
C SER A 28 -39.30 32.68 -4.99
N ILE A 29 -39.58 31.55 -4.34
CA ILE A 29 -38.56 30.54 -3.97
C ILE A 29 -38.00 29.86 -5.23
N GLU A 30 -38.84 29.47 -6.18
CA GLU A 30 -38.40 28.84 -7.43
C GLU A 30 -37.61 29.81 -8.31
N THR A 31 -38.02 31.08 -8.40
CA THR A 31 -37.26 32.10 -9.13
C THR A 31 -35.91 32.39 -8.48
N ALA A 32 -35.84 32.44 -7.14
CA ALA A 32 -34.57 32.59 -6.42
C ALA A 32 -33.64 31.37 -6.63
N ARG A 33 -34.17 30.14 -6.56
CA ARG A 33 -33.43 28.92 -6.90
C ARG A 33 -32.92 28.94 -8.34
N TYR A 34 -33.76 29.35 -9.27
CA TYR A 34 -33.40 29.40 -10.69
C TYR A 34 -32.36 30.48 -10.99
N ALA A 35 -32.42 31.62 -10.29
CA ALA A 35 -31.39 32.65 -10.34
C ALA A 35 -30.04 32.14 -9.80
N GLU A 36 -30.03 31.41 -8.68
CA GLU A 36 -28.81 30.83 -8.11
C GLU A 36 -28.23 29.73 -9.02
N ILE A 37 -29.06 28.86 -9.60
CA ILE A 37 -28.61 27.86 -10.58
C ILE A 37 -27.99 28.54 -11.81
N ARG A 38 -28.58 29.63 -12.31
CA ARG A 38 -28.01 30.41 -13.42
C ARG A 38 -26.67 31.06 -13.04
N ARG A 39 -26.57 31.62 -11.83
CA ARG A 39 -25.33 32.20 -11.30
C ARG A 39 -24.23 31.15 -11.17
N LEU A 40 -24.54 29.99 -10.61
CA LEU A 40 -23.60 28.86 -10.49
C LEU A 40 -23.16 28.37 -11.87
N ARG A 41 -24.10 28.17 -12.81
CA ARG A 41 -23.75 27.79 -14.20
C ARG A 41 -22.86 28.82 -14.89
N SER A 42 -23.17 30.11 -14.73
CA SER A 42 -22.34 31.19 -15.28
C SER A 42 -20.93 31.17 -14.67
N ALA A 43 -20.82 31.01 -13.34
CA ALA A 43 -19.53 30.92 -12.67
C ALA A 43 -18.73 29.68 -13.12
N THR A 44 -19.40 28.54 -13.30
CA THR A 44 -18.79 27.32 -13.86
C THR A 44 -18.30 27.53 -15.28
N ASN A 45 -19.08 28.17 -16.15
CA ASN A 45 -18.67 28.46 -17.53
C ASN A 45 -17.47 29.42 -17.57
N THR A 46 -17.49 30.50 -16.79
CA THR A 46 -16.36 31.44 -16.71
C THR A 46 -15.11 30.75 -16.17
N LEU A 47 -15.23 29.93 -15.13
CA LEU A 47 -14.11 29.14 -14.61
C LEU A 47 -13.56 28.17 -15.66
N GLN A 48 -14.43 27.51 -16.43
CA GLN A 48 -14.02 26.59 -17.50
C GLN A 48 -13.29 27.33 -18.62
N GLU A 49 -13.77 28.51 -19.03
CA GLU A 49 -13.10 29.36 -20.02
C GLU A 49 -11.75 29.91 -19.52
N ASP A 50 -11.66 30.26 -18.23
CA ASP A 50 -10.42 30.74 -17.62
C ASP A 50 -9.39 29.60 -17.49
N ILE A 51 -9.82 28.38 -17.12
CA ILE A 51 -8.98 27.18 -17.14
C ILE A 51 -8.49 26.88 -18.55
N GLN A 52 -9.37 26.90 -19.56
CA GLN A 52 -8.99 26.66 -20.95
C GLN A 52 -7.97 27.69 -21.44
N ARG A 53 -8.20 28.98 -21.19
CA ARG A 53 -7.24 30.04 -21.57
C ARG A 53 -5.90 29.93 -20.81
N ALA A 54 -5.93 29.49 -19.56
CA ALA A 54 -4.70 29.24 -18.81
C ALA A 54 -3.93 28.05 -19.39
N ASN A 55 -4.62 26.96 -19.74
CA ASN A 55 -4.03 25.79 -20.39
C ASN A 55 -3.43 26.15 -21.75
N GLU A 56 -4.16 26.87 -22.61
CA GLU A 56 -3.64 27.30 -23.92
C GLU A 56 -2.38 28.18 -23.80
N LYS A 57 -2.33 29.08 -22.80
CA LYS A 57 -1.13 29.90 -22.52
C LYS A 57 0.02 29.07 -21.97
N ALA A 58 -0.26 28.13 -21.07
CA ALA A 58 0.75 27.22 -20.51
C ALA A 58 1.32 26.33 -21.62
N ASP A 59 0.48 25.76 -22.47
CA ASP A 59 0.88 24.93 -23.61
C ASP A 59 1.70 25.72 -24.62
N ALA A 60 1.31 26.96 -24.92
CA ALA A 60 2.10 27.84 -25.79
C ALA A 60 3.46 28.16 -25.18
N ALA A 61 3.52 28.46 -23.88
CA ALA A 61 4.78 28.73 -23.18
C ALA A 61 5.68 27.49 -23.13
N LEU A 62 5.13 26.32 -22.83
CA LEU A 62 5.88 25.06 -22.78
C LEU A 62 6.32 24.60 -24.17
N SER A 63 5.49 24.79 -25.20
CA SER A 63 5.85 24.48 -26.59
C SER A 63 6.93 25.43 -27.14
N ALA A 64 7.04 26.64 -26.58
CA ALA A 64 8.14 27.55 -26.88
C ALA A 64 9.46 27.10 -26.23
N ILE A 65 9.40 26.31 -25.15
CA ILE A 65 10.58 25.80 -24.46
C ILE A 65 11.00 24.43 -24.99
N ILE A 66 10.06 23.49 -25.16
CA ILE A 66 10.29 22.17 -25.75
C ILE A 66 9.72 22.15 -27.16
N SER A 67 10.60 22.26 -28.15
CA SER A 67 10.18 22.46 -29.53
C SER A 67 9.36 21.28 -30.08
N PRO A 68 8.36 21.52 -30.95
CA PRO A 68 7.64 20.45 -31.63
C PRO A 68 8.54 19.51 -32.44
N GLU A 69 9.65 20.01 -32.97
CA GLU A 69 10.64 19.21 -33.70
C GLU A 69 11.34 18.19 -32.79
N THR A 70 11.80 18.65 -31.61
CA THR A 70 12.37 17.80 -30.56
C THR A 70 11.39 16.66 -30.21
N LEU A 71 10.12 17.01 -30.02
CA LEU A 71 9.08 16.05 -29.63
C LEU A 71 8.71 15.08 -30.74
N SER A 72 8.61 15.55 -31.98
CA SER A 72 8.36 14.70 -33.15
C SER A 72 9.50 13.72 -33.39
N SER A 73 10.75 14.15 -33.18
CA SER A 73 11.92 13.28 -33.28
C SER A 73 11.89 12.22 -32.17
N ALA A 74 11.69 12.64 -30.92
CA ALA A 74 11.60 11.76 -29.75
C ALA A 74 10.47 10.71 -29.89
N GLN A 75 9.32 11.09 -30.43
CA GLN A 75 8.17 10.20 -30.65
C GLN A 75 8.51 8.99 -31.54
N SER A 76 9.44 9.15 -32.48
CA SER A 76 9.89 8.04 -33.35
C SER A 76 10.75 7.00 -32.63
N SER A 77 11.18 7.30 -31.41
CA SER A 77 12.04 6.46 -30.57
C SER A 77 11.34 5.87 -29.36
N VAL A 78 10.01 5.99 -29.29
CA VAL A 78 9.17 5.47 -28.20
C VAL A 78 8.29 4.34 -28.72
N TYR A 79 8.21 3.24 -27.98
CA TYR A 79 7.57 2.00 -28.40
C TYR A 79 6.58 1.54 -27.34
N LEU A 80 5.47 0.97 -27.80
CA LEU A 80 4.51 0.25 -26.97
C LEU A 80 5.03 -1.16 -26.73
N ILE A 81 5.02 -1.63 -25.49
CA ILE A 81 5.26 -3.03 -25.14
C ILE A 81 3.93 -3.78 -25.16
N VAL A 82 3.86 -4.89 -25.89
CA VAL A 82 2.67 -5.72 -26.07
C VAL A 82 2.95 -7.14 -25.60
N VAL A 83 2.04 -7.69 -24.80
CA VAL A 83 2.04 -9.10 -24.36
C VAL A 83 0.70 -9.72 -24.71
N ASN A 84 0.71 -10.75 -25.55
CA ASN A 84 -0.50 -11.48 -25.99
C ASN A 84 -1.59 -10.53 -26.51
N GLY A 85 -1.18 -9.52 -27.29
CA GLY A 85 -2.09 -8.51 -27.86
C GLY A 85 -2.53 -7.40 -26.90
N SER A 86 -2.13 -7.45 -25.63
CA SER A 86 -2.45 -6.43 -24.62
C SER A 86 -1.28 -5.48 -24.39
N ALA A 87 -1.56 -4.17 -24.31
CA ALA A 87 -0.57 -3.18 -23.89
C ALA A 87 -0.10 -3.44 -22.45
N ARG A 88 1.20 -3.33 -22.21
CA ARG A 88 1.81 -3.45 -20.87
C ARG A 88 2.52 -2.19 -20.40
N GLY A 89 3.11 -1.44 -21.32
CA GLY A 89 3.88 -0.25 -20.97
C GLY A 89 4.53 0.39 -22.17
N THR A 90 5.46 1.28 -21.90
CA THR A 90 6.24 2.01 -22.89
C THR A 90 7.72 1.65 -22.74
N ALA A 91 8.45 1.64 -23.85
CA ALA A 91 9.90 1.62 -23.88
C ALA A 91 10.45 2.73 -24.79
N PHE A 92 11.71 3.10 -24.63
CA PHE A 92 12.38 4.05 -25.51
C PHE A 92 13.81 3.67 -25.87
N VAL A 93 14.25 4.08 -27.05
CA VAL A 93 15.54 3.67 -27.65
C VAL A 93 16.70 4.39 -26.96
N LEU A 94 17.62 3.60 -26.41
CA LEU A 94 18.87 4.10 -25.84
C LEU A 94 20.06 3.87 -26.78
N ASP A 95 20.16 2.69 -27.37
CA ASP A 95 21.20 2.34 -28.34
C ASP A 95 20.59 1.46 -29.45
N ARG A 96 20.23 2.11 -30.56
CA ARG A 96 19.56 1.46 -31.71
C ARG A 96 20.42 0.39 -32.37
N ASP A 97 21.74 0.56 -32.38
CA ASP A 97 22.66 -0.35 -33.07
C ASP A 97 22.80 -1.67 -32.31
N LYS A 98 22.54 -1.64 -31.00
CA LYS A 98 22.50 -2.82 -30.13
C LYS A 98 21.09 -3.33 -29.85
N GLY A 99 20.06 -2.69 -30.40
CA GLY A 99 18.68 -3.04 -30.10
C GLY A 99 18.31 -2.81 -28.63
N LEU A 100 18.94 -1.85 -27.95
CA LEU A 100 18.77 -1.60 -26.53
C LEU A 100 17.74 -0.50 -26.27
N LEU A 101 16.72 -0.83 -25.49
CA LEU A 101 15.69 0.10 -25.03
C LEU A 101 15.59 0.11 -23.50
N VAL A 102 15.03 1.18 -22.97
CA VAL A 102 14.75 1.37 -21.53
C VAL A 102 13.25 1.31 -21.29
N THR A 103 12.83 0.71 -20.18
CA THR A 103 11.45 0.73 -19.68
C THR A 103 11.45 0.76 -18.14
N ALA A 104 10.28 0.75 -17.52
CA ALA A 104 10.14 0.59 -16.07
C ALA A 104 10.39 -0.87 -15.67
N ALA A 105 11.02 -1.10 -14.52
CA ALA A 105 11.34 -2.45 -14.05
C ALA A 105 10.10 -3.28 -13.78
N HIS A 106 9.03 -2.70 -13.24
CA HIS A 106 7.79 -3.43 -13.00
C HIS A 106 7.15 -3.93 -14.30
N VAL A 107 7.19 -3.13 -15.37
CA VAL A 107 6.74 -3.56 -16.70
C VAL A 107 7.60 -4.71 -17.22
N ALA A 108 8.94 -4.57 -17.13
CA ALA A 108 9.86 -5.60 -17.58
C ALA A 108 9.76 -6.91 -16.77
N SER A 109 9.47 -6.83 -15.46
CA SER A 109 9.36 -7.98 -14.57
C SER A 109 8.12 -8.84 -14.84
N GLU A 110 7.12 -8.29 -15.51
CA GLU A 110 5.88 -8.98 -15.87
C GLU A 110 5.94 -9.61 -17.27
N LEU A 111 7.05 -9.48 -18.00
CA LEU A 111 7.18 -10.05 -19.34
C LEU A 111 7.44 -11.56 -19.26
N PRO A 112 6.53 -12.41 -19.81
CA PRO A 112 6.64 -13.85 -19.72
C PRO A 112 7.61 -14.41 -20.79
N LEU A 113 8.86 -13.94 -20.81
CA LEU A 113 9.84 -14.34 -21.83
C LEU A 113 10.22 -15.83 -21.78
N GLN A 114 9.89 -16.53 -20.69
CA GLN A 114 10.09 -17.98 -20.54
C GLN A 114 8.90 -18.81 -21.04
N ASP A 115 7.76 -18.19 -21.33
CA ASP A 115 6.60 -18.87 -21.93
C ASP A 115 6.73 -18.83 -23.45
N GLU A 116 7.02 -19.97 -24.08
CA GLU A 116 7.16 -20.08 -25.53
C GLU A 116 5.87 -19.74 -26.30
N ASN A 117 4.71 -19.80 -25.64
CA ASN A 117 3.43 -19.44 -26.24
C ASN A 117 3.11 -17.95 -26.11
N ALA A 118 3.84 -17.22 -25.25
CA ALA A 118 3.63 -15.82 -25.07
C ALA A 118 4.22 -15.01 -26.24
N SER A 119 3.40 -14.14 -26.80
CA SER A 119 3.83 -13.16 -27.80
C SER A 119 4.22 -11.86 -27.09
N VAL A 120 5.53 -11.61 -26.98
CA VAL A 120 6.10 -10.41 -26.38
C VAL A 120 6.89 -9.63 -27.42
N TYR A 121 6.40 -8.43 -27.75
CA TYR A 121 7.03 -7.57 -28.75
C TYR A 121 6.86 -6.09 -28.42
N ILE A 122 7.66 -5.26 -29.07
CA ILE A 122 7.50 -3.82 -29.08
C ILE A 122 6.98 -3.33 -30.43
N LEU A 123 6.23 -2.23 -30.42
CA LEU A 123 5.63 -1.65 -31.61
C LEU A 123 5.71 -0.12 -31.58
N ASN A 124 6.19 0.49 -32.67
CA ASN A 124 6.02 1.92 -32.92
C ASN A 124 5.09 2.09 -34.12
N ARG A 125 4.18 3.06 -34.05
CA ARG A 125 3.25 3.39 -35.12
C ARG A 125 3.94 3.87 -36.40
N SER A 126 5.10 4.53 -36.28
CA SER A 126 5.87 5.05 -37.41
C SER A 126 6.39 3.92 -38.29
N THR A 127 6.87 2.83 -37.70
CA THR A 127 7.41 1.68 -38.41
C THR A 127 6.36 0.61 -38.69
N LYS A 128 5.39 0.43 -37.77
CA LYS A 128 4.41 -0.67 -37.76
C LYS A 128 5.05 -2.06 -37.77
N VAL A 129 6.33 -2.15 -37.41
CA VAL A 129 7.07 -3.41 -37.32
C VAL A 129 7.08 -3.85 -35.87
N ALA A 130 6.50 -5.02 -35.62
CA ALA A 130 6.58 -5.69 -34.33
C ALA A 130 7.97 -6.31 -34.17
N MET A 131 8.73 -5.87 -33.17
CA MET A 131 10.06 -6.43 -32.86
C MET A 131 9.97 -7.27 -31.60
N LYS A 132 10.38 -8.54 -31.69
CA LYS A 132 10.34 -9.47 -30.55
C LYS A 132 11.29 -9.00 -29.44
N VAL A 133 10.82 -9.05 -28.19
CA VAL A 133 11.68 -8.83 -27.02
C VAL A 133 12.49 -10.10 -26.76
N GLN A 134 13.81 -9.94 -26.71
CA GLN A 134 14.77 -11.04 -26.56
C GLN A 134 15.16 -11.25 -25.10
N THR A 135 15.55 -10.18 -24.41
CA THR A 135 16.02 -10.24 -23.02
C THR A 135 15.57 -9.02 -22.23
N VAL A 136 15.50 -9.19 -20.91
CA VAL A 136 15.27 -8.13 -19.94
C VAL A 136 16.40 -8.11 -18.92
N ARG A 137 16.78 -6.92 -18.44
CA ARG A 137 17.65 -6.74 -17.27
C ARG A 137 17.04 -5.69 -16.36
N LEU A 138 16.61 -6.10 -15.17
CA LEU A 138 16.12 -5.20 -14.13
C LEU A 138 17.28 -4.52 -13.42
N HIS A 139 17.06 -3.29 -12.95
CA HIS A 139 17.99 -2.62 -12.04
C HIS A 139 18.00 -3.37 -10.70
N ALA A 140 19.16 -3.67 -10.13
CA ALA A 140 19.34 -4.42 -8.88
C ALA A 140 18.72 -3.72 -7.67
N GLY A 141 18.59 -2.39 -7.74
CA GLY A 141 17.84 -1.57 -6.76
C GLY A 141 16.32 -1.79 -6.78
N TYR A 142 15.76 -2.31 -7.87
CA TYR A 142 14.34 -2.64 -7.96
C TYR A 142 14.03 -3.82 -7.03
N GLY A 143 13.09 -3.64 -6.11
CA GLY A 143 12.79 -4.62 -5.06
C GLY A 143 13.73 -4.54 -3.85
N ALA A 144 14.98 -4.12 -4.01
CA ALA A 144 15.92 -3.99 -2.88
C ALA A 144 15.45 -2.98 -1.82
N PHE A 145 14.89 -1.85 -2.25
CA PHE A 145 14.23 -0.92 -1.33
C PHE A 145 13.06 -1.58 -0.62
N ARG A 146 12.23 -2.34 -1.36
CA ARG A 146 11.09 -3.04 -0.77
C ARG A 146 11.51 -4.07 0.29
N THR A 147 12.51 -4.89 0.00
CA THR A 147 13.10 -5.81 0.98
C THR A 147 13.56 -5.06 2.22
N LEU A 148 14.31 -3.96 2.07
CA LEU A 148 14.77 -3.17 3.21
C LEU A 148 13.61 -2.64 4.09
N VAL A 149 12.53 -2.18 3.47
CA VAL A 149 11.37 -1.67 4.20
C VAL A 149 10.57 -2.80 4.86
N GLU A 150 10.39 -3.93 4.19
CA GLU A 150 9.77 -5.15 4.73
C GLU A 150 10.59 -5.76 5.87
N ASP A 151 11.91 -5.63 5.85
CA ASP A 151 12.77 -6.03 6.97
C ASP A 151 12.64 -5.05 8.15
N TYR A 152 12.48 -3.75 7.84
CA TYR A 152 12.38 -2.70 8.85
C TYR A 152 11.02 -2.67 9.57
N GLN A 153 9.94 -2.95 8.85
CA GLN A 153 8.55 -3.02 9.34
C GLN A 153 8.10 -1.74 10.06
N PRO A 154 7.99 -0.61 9.34
CA PRO A 154 7.79 0.70 9.94
C PRO A 154 6.40 0.88 10.58
N ILE A 155 6.41 1.37 11.82
CA ILE A 155 5.25 1.79 12.62
C ILE A 155 5.27 3.32 12.77
N ARG A 156 4.09 3.94 12.67
CA ARG A 156 3.92 5.39 12.85
C ARG A 156 4.19 5.80 14.29
N LYS A 157 5.24 6.59 14.51
CA LYS A 157 5.64 7.16 15.81
C LYS A 157 4.55 7.94 16.55
N ASN A 158 3.64 8.58 15.82
CA ASN A 158 2.53 9.36 16.39
C ASN A 158 1.24 8.54 16.58
N SER A 159 1.25 7.23 16.28
CA SER A 159 0.12 6.36 16.59
C SER A 159 0.06 6.04 18.10
N SER A 160 -1.13 5.71 18.57
CA SER A 160 -1.36 5.23 19.94
C SER A 160 -0.58 3.94 20.16
N ILE A 161 0.06 3.78 21.32
CA ILE A 161 0.74 2.52 21.62
C ILE A 161 -0.23 1.34 21.76
N TYR A 162 -1.49 1.56 22.15
CA TYR A 162 -2.52 0.49 22.21
C TYR A 162 -3.04 0.07 20.84
N ALA A 163 -2.74 0.85 19.79
CA ALA A 163 -3.18 0.56 18.43
C ALA A 163 -2.12 1.06 17.44
N PRO A 164 -0.91 0.46 17.48
CA PRO A 164 0.21 0.90 16.66
C PRO A 164 -0.15 0.73 15.18
N GLN A 165 0.01 1.80 14.41
CA GLN A 165 -0.35 1.79 12.99
C GLN A 165 0.89 1.55 12.14
N ALA A 166 0.86 0.51 11.30
CA ALA A 166 1.84 0.34 10.25
C ALA A 166 1.87 1.57 9.32
N ALA A 167 3.06 1.93 8.84
CA ALA A 167 3.21 2.96 7.83
C ALA A 167 3.01 2.33 6.44
N PRO A 168 1.96 2.71 5.68
CA PRO A 168 1.75 2.20 4.32
C PRO A 168 2.70 2.95 3.37
N LEU A 169 3.90 2.41 3.21
CA LEU A 169 4.89 2.95 2.27
C LEU A 169 4.69 2.31 0.89
N ARG A 170 5.29 2.91 -0.15
CA ARG A 170 5.23 2.39 -1.52
C ARG A 170 6.64 2.11 -2.00
N ASP A 171 6.76 1.05 -2.80
CA ASP A 171 7.99 0.79 -3.52
C ASP A 171 8.07 1.72 -4.74
N LEU A 172 8.83 2.79 -4.59
CA LEU A 172 9.03 3.80 -5.63
C LEU A 172 10.49 3.86 -6.07
N ALA A 173 11.35 2.92 -5.67
CA ALA A 173 12.79 3.05 -5.89
C ALA A 173 13.26 2.26 -7.12
N PHE A 174 14.12 2.86 -7.94
CA PHE A 174 14.91 2.17 -8.96
C PHE A 174 14.09 1.34 -9.96
N ASP A 175 12.88 1.78 -10.25
CA ASP A 175 11.98 1.13 -11.20
C ASP A 175 12.40 1.40 -12.66
N ALA A 176 13.52 0.79 -13.06
CA ALA A 176 14.13 0.89 -14.38
C ALA A 176 14.67 -0.46 -14.87
N ALA A 177 14.58 -0.71 -16.16
CA ALA A 177 15.10 -1.91 -16.79
C ALA A 177 15.56 -1.67 -18.23
N PHE A 178 16.47 -2.53 -18.69
CA PHE A 178 16.76 -2.70 -20.11
C PHE A 178 15.93 -3.81 -20.73
N ILE A 179 15.54 -3.60 -21.98
CA ILE A 179 15.06 -4.64 -22.89
C ILE A 179 15.91 -4.65 -24.15
N THR A 180 16.14 -5.84 -24.71
CA THR A 180 16.86 -6.00 -25.98
C THR A 180 15.92 -6.57 -27.04
N VAL A 181 16.04 -6.10 -28.28
CA VAL A 181 15.28 -6.58 -29.45
C VAL A 181 16.20 -6.80 -30.64
N ASP A 182 15.72 -7.55 -31.63
CA ASP A 182 16.38 -7.58 -32.94
C ASP A 182 16.06 -6.28 -33.69
N SER A 183 17.03 -5.39 -33.76
CA SER A 183 16.84 -4.06 -34.34
C SER A 183 17.08 -4.00 -35.84
N ALA A 184 17.61 -5.05 -36.46
CA ALA A 184 17.87 -5.09 -37.90
C ALA A 184 16.76 -5.86 -38.64
N ASP A 185 16.28 -5.30 -39.74
CA ASP A 185 15.47 -6.03 -40.70
C ASP A 185 16.27 -7.20 -41.27
N ALA A 186 15.69 -8.41 -41.26
CA ALA A 186 16.40 -9.62 -41.65
C ALA A 186 16.74 -9.66 -43.16
N GLU A 187 16.01 -8.94 -44.00
CA GLU A 187 16.21 -8.92 -45.45
C GLU A 187 17.12 -7.77 -45.88
N THR A 188 16.91 -6.57 -45.32
CA THR A 188 17.63 -5.36 -45.75
C THR A 188 18.84 -5.03 -44.86
N GLY A 189 18.87 -5.52 -43.62
CA GLY A 189 19.84 -5.11 -42.61
C GLY A 189 19.62 -3.67 -42.11
N GLU A 190 18.55 -3.00 -42.51
CA GLU A 190 18.23 -1.65 -42.04
C GLU A 190 17.79 -1.68 -40.58
N ASN A 191 18.15 -0.63 -39.85
CA ASN A 191 17.80 -0.52 -38.44
C ASN A 191 16.36 -0.04 -38.27
N LEU A 192 15.52 -0.90 -37.69
CA LEU A 192 14.08 -0.74 -37.43
C LEU A 192 13.77 0.17 -36.24
N LEU A 193 14.77 0.49 -35.41
CA LEU A 193 14.60 1.39 -34.28
C LEU A 193 14.72 2.86 -34.69
N GLY A 194 14.01 3.75 -34.00
CA GLY A 194 14.20 5.19 -34.09
C GLY A 194 15.60 5.66 -33.67
N PRO A 195 15.92 6.96 -33.80
CA PRO A 195 17.19 7.51 -33.32
C PRO A 195 17.38 7.32 -31.81
N ASN A 196 18.63 7.31 -31.36
CA ASN A 196 18.94 7.21 -29.93
C ASN A 196 18.46 8.45 -29.17
N PHE A 197 17.90 8.24 -27.98
CA PHE A 197 17.79 9.32 -27.01
C PHE A 197 19.18 9.69 -26.46
N SER A 198 19.39 10.99 -26.26
CA SER A 198 20.52 11.46 -25.45
C SER A 198 20.11 11.43 -23.98
N LEU A 199 20.91 10.78 -23.12
CA LEU A 199 20.72 10.89 -21.68
C LEU A 199 21.32 12.21 -21.20
N ALA A 200 20.64 12.91 -20.29
CA ALA A 200 21.23 14.09 -19.66
C ALA A 200 22.46 13.67 -18.81
N PRO A 201 23.53 14.48 -18.81
CA PRO A 201 24.71 14.18 -18.01
C PRO A 201 24.40 14.28 -16.51
N GLU A 202 25.19 13.58 -15.69
CA GLU A 202 24.89 13.43 -14.26
C GLU A 202 24.82 14.76 -13.49
N ASP A 203 25.65 15.75 -13.85
CA ASP A 203 25.60 17.10 -13.29
C ASP A 203 24.29 17.82 -13.61
N HIS A 204 23.74 17.67 -14.82
CA HIS A 204 22.41 18.17 -15.18
C HIS A 204 21.31 17.47 -14.37
N LEU A 205 21.41 16.15 -14.16
CA LEU A 205 20.43 15.38 -13.37
C LEU A 205 20.42 15.82 -11.89
N LEU A 206 21.59 16.04 -11.31
CA LEU A 206 21.72 16.54 -9.93
C LEU A 206 21.26 18.00 -9.78
N GLY A 207 21.28 18.77 -10.87
CA GLY A 207 20.81 20.16 -10.93
C GLY A 207 19.34 20.33 -11.32
N LEU A 208 18.54 19.25 -11.39
CA LEU A 208 17.10 19.38 -11.65
C LEU A 208 16.39 20.08 -10.49
N GLU A 209 15.52 21.04 -10.82
CA GLU A 209 14.78 21.83 -9.85
C GLU A 209 13.27 21.82 -10.14
N PRO A 210 12.42 22.01 -9.11
CA PRO A 210 11.01 22.28 -9.30
C PRO A 210 10.77 23.47 -10.25
N GLY A 211 9.81 23.34 -11.15
CA GLY A 211 9.49 24.32 -12.19
C GLY A 211 10.24 24.09 -13.51
N ALA A 212 11.25 23.22 -13.55
CA ALA A 212 11.93 22.88 -14.80
C ALA A 212 10.94 22.24 -15.80
N PRO A 213 10.94 22.68 -17.07
CA PRO A 213 10.02 22.20 -18.09
C PRO A 213 10.39 20.80 -18.55
N ILE A 214 9.38 19.95 -18.65
CA ILE A 214 9.51 18.55 -19.04
C ILE A 214 8.42 18.12 -20.01
N ALA A 215 8.67 17.04 -20.74
CA ALA A 215 7.66 16.32 -21.49
C ALA A 215 7.75 14.82 -21.25
N VAL A 216 6.61 14.13 -21.30
CA VAL A 216 6.51 12.67 -21.28
C VAL A 216 5.89 12.22 -22.59
N ILE A 217 6.48 11.17 -23.19
CA ILE A 217 6.00 10.59 -24.44
C ILE A 217 5.73 9.10 -24.20
N GLY A 218 4.47 8.67 -24.34
CA GLY A 218 4.09 7.34 -23.92
C GLY A 218 2.85 6.79 -24.57
N TYR A 219 2.51 5.56 -24.26
CA TYR A 219 1.29 4.91 -24.72
C TYR A 219 0.30 4.71 -23.57
N PRO A 220 -0.32 5.78 -23.03
CA PRO A 220 -1.41 5.61 -22.08
C PRO A 220 -2.54 4.87 -22.80
N TYR A 221 -2.91 3.69 -22.31
CA TYR A 221 -4.14 3.03 -22.71
C TYR A 221 -5.25 3.44 -21.77
N ASP A 222 -6.37 3.85 -22.36
CA ASP A 222 -7.56 4.21 -21.61
C ASP A 222 -8.29 2.92 -21.23
N THR A 223 -8.68 2.78 -19.97
CA THR A 223 -9.41 1.60 -19.47
C THR A 223 -10.90 1.64 -19.85
N LEU A 224 -11.34 2.64 -20.61
CA LEU A 224 -12.73 2.81 -20.99
C LEU A 224 -13.21 1.81 -22.06
N ASP A 225 -12.30 1.20 -22.84
CA ASP A 225 -12.64 0.15 -23.80
C ASP A 225 -11.74 -1.08 -23.59
N ASP A 226 -12.34 -2.25 -23.34
CA ASP A 226 -11.66 -3.55 -23.26
C ASP A 226 -11.02 -3.97 -24.61
N GLY A 227 -11.30 -3.24 -25.69
CA GLY A 227 -10.78 -3.45 -27.04
C GLY A 227 -9.56 -2.57 -27.34
N PHE A 228 -8.42 -2.84 -26.70
CA PHE A 228 -7.17 -2.21 -27.11
C PHE A 228 -6.69 -2.83 -28.42
N ALA A 229 -6.50 -2.01 -29.46
CA ALA A 229 -5.92 -2.42 -30.74
C ALA A 229 -4.47 -1.89 -30.84
N PRO A 230 -3.44 -2.71 -30.55
CA PRO A 230 -2.05 -2.26 -30.51
C PRO A 230 -1.60 -1.53 -31.79
N ASP A 231 -2.04 -2.01 -32.96
CA ASP A 231 -1.69 -1.44 -34.26
C ASP A 231 -2.22 -0.02 -34.49
N SER A 232 -3.23 0.38 -33.72
CA SER A 232 -3.83 1.72 -33.77
C SER A 232 -3.33 2.64 -32.66
N ALA A 233 -2.50 2.14 -31.74
CA ALA A 233 -2.02 2.91 -30.61
C ALA A 233 -1.13 4.08 -31.10
N ILE A 234 -1.40 5.27 -30.58
CA ILE A 234 -0.65 6.49 -30.89
C ILE A 234 0.01 6.93 -29.59
N PRO A 235 1.33 7.18 -29.57
CA PRO A 235 1.93 7.73 -28.37
C PRO A 235 1.38 9.14 -28.13
N ARG A 236 1.05 9.44 -26.89
CA ARG A 236 0.63 10.76 -26.42
C ARG A 236 1.82 11.52 -25.86
N ILE A 237 1.76 12.84 -26.02
CA ILE A 237 2.80 13.76 -25.56
C ILE A 237 2.16 14.68 -24.54
N GLU A 238 2.66 14.63 -23.32
CA GLU A 238 2.22 15.50 -22.23
C GLU A 238 3.36 16.44 -21.86
N ARG A 239 3.07 17.73 -21.73
CA ARG A 239 4.04 18.76 -21.32
C ARG A 239 3.69 19.30 -19.95
N GLY A 240 4.71 19.69 -19.19
CA GLY A 240 4.51 20.26 -17.87
C GLY A 240 5.83 20.63 -17.22
N VAL A 241 5.85 20.57 -15.90
CA VAL A 241 7.02 20.93 -15.10
C VAL A 241 7.27 19.89 -14.01
N ILE A 242 8.51 19.86 -13.51
CA ILE A 242 8.86 19.15 -12.29
C ILE A 242 8.15 19.83 -11.11
N SER A 243 7.36 19.06 -10.36
CA SER A 243 6.72 19.52 -9.12
C SER A 243 7.68 19.45 -7.93
N ALA A 244 8.46 18.37 -7.84
CA ALA A 244 9.45 18.14 -6.78
C ALA A 244 10.51 17.13 -7.23
N ILE A 245 11.68 17.18 -6.59
CA ILE A 245 12.70 16.13 -6.66
C ILE A 245 12.87 15.59 -5.24
N THR A 246 12.65 14.29 -5.03
CA THR A 246 12.59 13.70 -3.68
C THR A 246 13.17 12.29 -3.66
N PRO A 247 13.68 11.79 -2.52
CA PRO A 247 13.94 10.36 -2.35
C PRO A 247 12.63 9.54 -2.30
N PRO A 248 12.69 8.19 -2.39
CA PRO A 248 11.52 7.32 -2.23
C PRO A 248 10.80 7.44 -0.87
N LEU A 249 11.48 7.99 0.13
CA LEU A 249 10.94 8.30 1.44
C LEU A 249 11.12 9.78 1.74
N ASP A 250 10.04 10.55 1.69
CA ASP A 250 10.07 11.95 2.02
C ASP A 250 10.05 12.16 3.55
N ASN A 251 11.05 12.85 4.07
CA ASN A 251 11.15 13.25 5.46
C ASN A 251 11.45 14.75 5.55
N VAL A 252 10.43 15.53 5.90
CA VAL A 252 10.52 16.99 6.05
C VAL A 252 11.57 17.46 7.07
N ALA A 253 12.03 16.59 7.96
CA ALA A 253 13.07 16.91 8.93
C ALA A 253 14.50 16.77 8.38
N GLU A 254 14.70 16.11 7.24
CA GLU A 254 16.01 15.95 6.63
C GLU A 254 16.22 16.96 5.50
N ALA A 255 17.43 17.53 5.43
CA ALA A 255 17.81 18.36 4.29
C ALA A 255 17.83 17.50 3.02
N GLN A 256 17.23 18.00 1.94
CA GLN A 256 17.24 17.31 0.66
C GLN A 256 18.68 17.16 0.15
N ASN A 257 19.10 15.92 -0.07
CA ASN A 257 20.35 15.61 -0.74
C ASN A 257 20.04 15.26 -2.21
N PRO A 258 20.52 16.06 -3.19
CA PRO A 258 20.21 15.84 -4.60
C PRO A 258 20.70 14.49 -5.12
N VAL A 259 21.74 13.90 -4.51
CA VAL A 259 22.27 12.58 -4.90
C VAL A 259 21.27 11.46 -4.58
N THR A 260 20.59 11.55 -3.44
CA THR A 260 19.62 10.53 -2.99
C THR A 260 18.19 10.83 -3.44
N ALA A 261 17.93 12.08 -3.85
CA ALA A 261 16.64 12.51 -4.37
C ALA A 261 16.50 12.11 -5.84
N ASN A 262 16.24 10.83 -6.09
CA ASN A 262 16.19 10.23 -7.42
C ASN A 262 14.77 10.07 -7.99
N LEU A 263 13.74 10.63 -7.35
CA LEU A 263 12.39 10.67 -7.89
C LEU A 263 12.03 12.06 -8.39
N ILE A 264 11.56 12.11 -9.62
CA ILE A 264 10.93 13.29 -10.24
C ILE A 264 9.42 13.16 -10.00
N ILE A 265 8.86 14.11 -9.27
CA ILE A 265 7.42 14.26 -9.10
C ILE A 265 6.93 15.27 -10.12
N HIS A 266 5.85 14.98 -10.84
CA HIS A 266 5.30 15.86 -11.87
C HIS A 266 3.76 15.81 -11.90
N ARG A 267 3.14 16.74 -12.62
CA ARG A 267 1.67 16.80 -12.83
C ARG A 267 1.32 16.68 -14.30
N LEU A 268 1.73 15.57 -14.89
CA LEU A 268 1.41 15.26 -16.28
C LEU A 268 0.28 14.24 -16.27
N SER A 269 -0.61 14.30 -17.24
CA SER A 269 -1.73 13.36 -17.36
C SER A 269 -1.21 12.00 -17.81
N THR A 270 -0.93 11.11 -16.87
CA THR A 270 -0.48 9.74 -17.15
C THR A 270 -1.56 8.72 -16.80
N ALA A 271 -1.51 7.56 -17.44
CA ALA A 271 -2.44 6.46 -17.19
C ALA A 271 -1.70 5.12 -17.29
N GLY A 272 -2.42 4.01 -17.10
CA GLY A 272 -1.88 2.68 -17.43
C GLY A 272 -1.24 2.68 -18.82
N GLY A 273 -0.07 2.06 -18.95
CA GLY A 273 0.70 2.05 -20.20
C GLY A 273 1.74 3.17 -20.35
N SER A 274 1.64 4.26 -19.57
CA SER A 274 2.69 5.29 -19.51
C SER A 274 3.95 4.82 -18.76
N SER A 275 3.89 3.74 -17.99
CA SER A 275 5.05 3.17 -17.30
C SER A 275 6.17 2.85 -18.29
N GLY A 276 7.37 3.35 -18.03
CA GLY A 276 8.54 3.22 -18.88
C GLY A 276 8.70 4.33 -19.93
N SER A 277 7.78 5.30 -20.01
CA SER A 277 7.93 6.46 -20.90
C SER A 277 9.12 7.34 -20.51
N PRO A 278 9.89 7.87 -21.48
CA PRO A 278 10.94 8.83 -21.19
C PRO A 278 10.33 10.14 -20.70
N ILE A 279 10.95 10.72 -19.67
CA ILE A 279 10.79 12.13 -19.30
C ILE A 279 11.95 12.88 -19.93
N ILE A 280 11.65 13.85 -20.78
CA ILE A 280 12.67 14.66 -21.47
C ILE A 280 12.64 16.12 -21.03
N ASN A 281 13.80 16.77 -21.04
CA ASN A 281 13.93 18.21 -20.80
C ASN A 281 13.79 19.04 -22.09
N ALA A 282 13.98 20.35 -21.98
CA ALA A 282 13.94 21.28 -23.12
C ALA A 282 14.99 21.02 -24.21
N ALA A 283 16.13 20.41 -23.85
CA ALA A 283 17.17 20.02 -24.79
C ALA A 283 16.85 18.71 -25.54
N GLY A 284 15.74 18.03 -25.18
CA GLY A 284 15.41 16.70 -25.70
C GLY A 284 16.20 15.56 -25.05
N GLU A 285 16.91 15.85 -23.97
CA GLU A 285 17.65 14.84 -23.21
C GLU A 285 16.69 14.12 -22.26
N VAL A 286 16.87 12.80 -22.12
CA VAL A 286 16.14 12.00 -21.13
C VAL A 286 16.70 12.32 -19.75
N ILE A 287 15.82 12.81 -18.88
CA ILE A 287 16.11 13.10 -17.48
C ILE A 287 15.44 12.11 -16.51
N GLY A 288 14.53 11.27 -17.00
CA GLY A 288 13.93 10.22 -16.19
C GLY A 288 13.06 9.23 -16.96
N ILE A 289 12.51 8.28 -16.23
CA ILE A 289 11.60 7.21 -16.69
C ILE A 289 10.32 7.32 -15.87
N HIS A 290 9.18 7.56 -16.51
CA HIS A 290 7.89 7.57 -15.82
C HIS A 290 7.57 6.18 -15.26
N THR A 291 7.10 6.11 -14.00
CA THR A 291 6.89 4.84 -13.31
C THR A 291 5.47 4.66 -12.80
N HIS A 292 4.97 5.58 -11.98
CA HIS A 292 3.71 5.39 -11.26
C HIS A 292 2.89 6.67 -11.14
N GLY A 293 1.56 6.49 -11.05
CA GLY A 293 0.68 7.49 -10.47
C GLY A 293 0.71 7.41 -8.94
N ILE A 294 0.85 8.55 -8.27
CA ILE A 294 0.74 8.66 -6.81
C ILE A 294 -0.73 8.87 -6.45
N GLU A 295 -1.45 7.76 -6.27
CA GLU A 295 -2.83 7.79 -5.78
C GLU A 295 -2.86 7.80 -4.25
N SER A 296 -2.88 8.98 -3.63
CA SER A 296 -3.18 9.09 -2.20
C SER A 296 -4.25 10.13 -1.97
N ALA A 297 -4.99 10.04 -0.86
CA ALA A 297 -6.00 11.04 -0.50
C ALA A 297 -5.41 12.46 -0.35
N SER A 298 -4.09 12.56 -0.20
CA SER A 298 -3.33 13.81 -0.11
C SER A 298 -2.58 14.19 -1.41
N SER A 299 -2.61 13.33 -2.43
CA SER A 299 -1.94 13.59 -3.71
C SER A 299 -2.91 14.22 -4.70
N ASN A 300 -2.43 15.18 -5.48
CA ASN A 300 -3.20 15.83 -6.55
C ASN A 300 -3.11 15.03 -7.86
N ALA A 301 -3.16 13.70 -7.78
CA ALA A 301 -2.84 12.78 -8.87
C ALA A 301 -1.44 13.05 -9.47
N ASP A 302 -0.45 13.33 -8.61
CA ASP A 302 0.92 13.54 -9.06
C ASP A 302 1.48 12.23 -9.67
N GLY A 303 2.26 12.35 -10.73
CA GLY A 303 3.05 11.26 -11.31
C GLY A 303 4.46 11.21 -10.72
N ALA A 304 5.05 10.02 -10.70
CA ALA A 304 6.42 9.78 -10.28
C ALA A 304 7.25 9.21 -11.44
N ALA A 305 8.54 9.51 -11.43
CA ALA A 305 9.51 8.98 -12.36
C ALA A 305 10.86 8.76 -11.69
N GLN A 306 11.61 7.74 -12.11
CA GLN A 306 13.02 7.61 -11.73
C GLN A 306 13.84 8.60 -12.52
N ARG A 307 14.74 9.32 -11.86
CA ARG A 307 15.72 10.16 -12.55
C ARG A 307 16.73 9.29 -13.31
N ALA A 308 17.19 9.77 -14.46
CA ALA A 308 17.86 8.95 -15.47
C ALA A 308 19.23 8.36 -15.06
N GLU A 309 19.80 8.73 -13.91
CA GLU A 309 21.04 8.11 -13.43
C GLU A 309 20.90 6.61 -13.19
N VAL A 310 19.68 6.12 -12.91
CA VAL A 310 19.43 4.67 -12.78
C VAL A 310 19.71 3.93 -14.09
N ILE A 311 19.64 4.62 -15.23
CA ILE A 311 20.02 4.07 -16.54
C ILE A 311 21.54 3.97 -16.65
N LEU A 312 22.27 4.95 -16.12
CA LEU A 312 23.74 4.94 -16.07
C LEU A 312 24.25 3.78 -15.22
N ASP A 313 23.54 3.49 -14.14
CA ASP A 313 23.85 2.39 -13.22
C ASP A 313 23.68 1.03 -13.94
N LEU A 314 22.61 0.86 -14.72
CA LEU A 314 22.38 -0.36 -15.51
C LEU A 314 23.49 -0.67 -16.54
N PHE A 315 24.28 0.31 -17.00
CA PHE A 315 25.39 0.05 -17.91
C PHE A 315 26.57 -0.68 -17.24
N SER A 316 26.71 -0.58 -15.91
CA SER A 316 27.85 -1.13 -15.18
C SER A 316 27.39 -1.71 -13.84
N SER A 317 27.44 -3.04 -13.71
CA SER A 317 27.07 -3.73 -12.47
C SER A 317 27.89 -3.27 -11.25
N ASP A 318 29.15 -2.86 -11.47
CA ASP A 318 30.00 -2.30 -10.42
C ASP A 318 29.46 -0.95 -9.95
N ARG A 319 29.19 -0.02 -10.88
CA ARG A 319 28.59 1.28 -10.54
C ARG A 319 27.24 1.13 -9.83
N GLU A 320 26.39 0.23 -10.34
CA GLU A 320 25.09 -0.10 -9.76
C GLU A 320 25.24 -0.58 -8.32
N THR A 321 26.16 -1.51 -8.07
CA THR A 321 26.44 -2.07 -6.74
C THR A 321 27.01 -1.00 -5.79
N ASP A 322 28.00 -0.22 -6.25
CA ASP A 322 28.66 0.82 -5.47
C ASP A 322 27.66 1.90 -5.05
N ARG A 323 26.83 2.39 -5.97
CA ARG A 323 25.81 3.38 -5.63
C ARG A 323 24.78 2.83 -4.64
N LEU A 324 24.30 1.61 -4.82
CA LEU A 324 23.36 1.01 -3.88
C LEU A 324 23.98 0.91 -2.47
N ASN A 325 25.21 0.43 -2.36
CA ASN A 325 25.87 0.20 -1.08
C ASN A 325 26.35 1.48 -0.38
N GLU A 326 26.91 2.41 -1.13
CA GLU A 326 27.56 3.59 -0.56
C GLU A 326 26.62 4.79 -0.41
N VAL A 327 25.59 4.88 -1.26
CA VAL A 327 24.69 6.04 -1.31
C VAL A 327 23.30 5.67 -0.82
N PHE A 328 22.64 4.72 -1.49
CA PHE A 328 21.20 4.54 -1.33
C PHE A 328 20.80 3.73 -0.09
N TYR A 329 21.41 2.56 0.17
CA TYR A 329 21.08 1.80 1.38
C TYR A 329 21.32 2.59 2.67
N PRO A 330 22.44 3.31 2.86
CA PRO A 330 22.63 4.15 4.04
C PRO A 330 21.57 5.24 4.15
N SER A 331 21.25 5.92 3.05
CA SER A 331 20.23 6.97 3.02
C SER A 331 18.84 6.43 3.35
N TRP A 332 18.44 5.30 2.76
CA TRP A 332 17.14 4.69 3.02
C TRP A 332 17.00 4.21 4.47
N ARG A 333 18.04 3.60 5.05
CA ARG A 333 18.05 3.21 6.47
C ARG A 333 17.91 4.43 7.37
N ARG A 334 18.59 5.54 7.04
CA ARG A 334 18.47 6.80 7.77
C ARG A 334 17.05 7.36 7.67
N LEU A 335 16.49 7.46 6.47
CA LEU A 335 15.12 7.94 6.27
C LEU A 335 14.08 7.04 6.97
N LEU A 336 14.26 5.72 6.93
CA LEU A 336 13.39 4.76 7.63
C LEU A 336 13.41 4.94 9.14
N SER A 337 14.51 5.42 9.72
CA SER A 337 14.60 5.71 11.16
C SER A 337 13.64 6.80 11.63
N TYR A 338 12.99 7.53 10.71
CA TYR A 338 11.87 8.39 11.04
C TYR A 338 10.69 7.61 11.65
N TRP A 339 10.43 6.38 11.20
CA TRP A 339 9.43 5.49 11.79
C TRP A 339 10.01 4.68 12.95
N ALA A 340 9.15 4.09 13.78
CA ALA A 340 9.57 3.08 14.74
C ALA A 340 9.55 1.70 14.06
N ARG A 341 10.27 0.70 14.60
CA ARG A 341 10.20 -0.68 14.09
C ARG A 341 9.08 -1.44 14.80
N ALA A 342 8.40 -2.33 14.09
CA ALA A 342 7.36 -3.17 14.67
C ALA A 342 7.91 -4.09 15.78
N GLU A 343 9.10 -4.66 15.59
CA GLU A 343 9.83 -5.47 16.58
C GLU A 343 10.08 -4.76 17.92
N ASP A 344 10.06 -3.42 17.90
CA ASP A 344 10.24 -2.60 19.08
C ASP A 344 8.93 -2.07 19.63
N SER A 345 8.00 -1.69 18.76
CA SER A 345 6.75 -1.03 19.13
C SER A 345 5.67 -2.01 19.63
N LEU A 346 5.55 -3.19 19.01
CA LEU A 346 4.52 -4.17 19.37
C LEU A 346 4.72 -4.77 20.77
N PRO A 347 5.94 -5.13 21.22
CA PRO A 347 6.19 -5.51 22.61
C PRO A 347 5.63 -4.51 23.63
N TRP A 348 5.86 -3.21 23.37
CA TRP A 348 5.32 -2.16 24.22
C TRP A 348 3.80 -2.05 24.11
N SER A 349 3.22 -2.18 22.92
CA SER A 349 1.76 -2.25 22.72
C SER A 349 1.12 -3.27 23.64
N PHE A 350 1.59 -4.51 23.60
CA PHE A 350 1.02 -5.61 24.38
C PHE A 350 1.27 -5.45 25.88
N TYR A 351 2.46 -5.01 26.28
CA TYR A 351 2.72 -4.70 27.70
C TYR A 351 1.76 -3.62 28.21
N MET A 352 1.59 -2.53 27.47
CA MET A 352 0.70 -1.45 27.87
C MET A 352 -0.75 -1.93 27.91
N GLU A 353 -1.21 -2.67 26.90
CA GLU A 353 -2.57 -3.18 26.82
C GLU A 353 -2.96 -4.06 28.02
N TYR A 354 -2.06 -4.96 28.47
CA TYR A 354 -2.39 -5.89 29.55
C TYR A 354 -1.90 -5.47 30.93
N ALA A 355 -0.70 -4.89 31.04
CA ALA A 355 -0.16 -4.48 32.33
C ALA A 355 -0.67 -3.09 32.76
N ARG A 356 -1.07 -2.24 31.81
CA ARG A 356 -1.47 -0.84 32.05
C ARG A 356 -2.71 -0.43 31.22
N PRO A 357 -3.82 -1.17 31.27
CA PRO A 357 -5.00 -0.87 30.42
C PRO A 357 -5.64 0.49 30.70
N ASP A 358 -5.46 1.03 31.91
CA ASP A 358 -6.14 2.25 32.37
C ASP A 358 -5.31 3.55 32.18
N GLU A 359 -4.13 3.48 31.53
CA GLU A 359 -3.27 4.65 31.38
C GLU A 359 -3.88 5.68 30.42
N THR A 360 -4.13 6.89 30.95
CA THR A 360 -4.81 7.98 30.23
C THR A 360 -4.03 9.30 30.37
N PRO A 361 -3.74 10.01 29.25
CA PRO A 361 -4.01 9.64 27.86
C PRO A 361 -3.13 8.47 27.38
N PRO A 362 -3.57 7.71 26.36
CA PRO A 362 -2.72 6.72 25.71
C PRO A 362 -1.36 7.27 25.32
N PRO A 363 -0.26 6.66 25.79
CA PRO A 363 1.06 7.07 25.34
C PRO A 363 1.23 6.77 23.86
N GLN A 364 2.04 7.58 23.19
CA GLN A 364 2.34 7.41 21.77
C GLN A 364 3.56 6.50 21.57
N VAL A 365 3.64 5.83 20.42
CA VAL A 365 4.79 4.96 20.08
C VAL A 365 6.14 5.67 20.29
N ARG A 366 6.24 6.95 19.95
CA ARG A 366 7.47 7.75 20.11
C ARG A 366 7.94 7.96 21.55
N GLU A 367 7.09 7.76 22.54
CA GLU A 367 7.39 8.00 23.95
C GLU A 367 8.19 6.84 24.57
N PHE A 368 8.16 5.68 23.93
CA PHE A 368 8.92 4.51 24.33
C PHE A 368 10.32 4.56 23.71
N GLN A 369 11.30 4.92 24.54
CA GLN A 369 12.70 4.76 24.17
C GLN A 369 13.07 3.28 24.31
N ILE A 370 13.64 2.72 23.25
CA ILE A 370 14.18 1.36 23.25
C ILE A 370 15.57 1.43 23.87
N ASP A 371 15.66 1.83 25.14
CA ASP A 371 16.87 1.60 25.91
C ASP A 371 16.84 0.19 26.52
N ASN A 372 17.93 -0.22 27.15
CA ASN A 372 18.09 -1.57 27.71
C ASN A 372 17.17 -1.87 28.91
N SER A 373 16.27 -0.96 29.32
CA SER A 373 15.40 -1.13 30.50
C SER A 373 13.92 -1.30 30.14
N THR A 374 13.58 -2.38 29.43
CA THR A 374 12.17 -2.77 29.24
C THR A 374 11.62 -3.43 30.51
N PRO A 375 10.35 -3.17 30.90
CA PRO A 375 9.70 -3.81 32.06
C PRO A 375 9.26 -5.26 31.79
N PHE A 376 9.61 -5.79 30.62
CA PHE A 376 9.35 -7.14 30.17
C PHE A 376 10.63 -7.74 29.60
N THR A 377 10.72 -9.06 29.66
CA THR A 377 11.64 -9.82 28.81
C THR A 377 11.02 -10.03 27.45
N ARG A 378 11.84 -10.01 26.40
CA ARG A 378 11.44 -10.11 25.00
C ARG A 378 12.25 -11.22 24.33
N ASP A 379 11.58 -12.08 23.58
CA ASP A 379 12.19 -13.04 22.67
C ASP A 379 11.56 -12.87 21.29
N LEU A 380 12.38 -12.64 20.26
CA LEU A 380 11.94 -12.40 18.89
C LEU A 380 12.72 -13.31 17.95
N ILE A 381 12.01 -13.94 17.01
CA ILE A 381 12.65 -14.69 15.94
C ILE A 381 12.00 -14.37 14.59
N ARG A 382 12.80 -14.48 13.53
CA ARG A 382 12.31 -14.52 12.15
C ARG A 382 11.91 -15.95 11.79
N GLN A 383 10.83 -16.09 11.05
CA GLN A 383 10.28 -17.37 10.60
C GLN A 383 9.87 -17.25 9.14
N ASP A 384 10.16 -18.29 8.37
CA ASP A 384 9.71 -18.41 6.99
C ASP A 384 8.32 -19.03 6.94
N PHE A 385 7.49 -18.53 6.02
CA PHE A 385 6.33 -19.27 5.57
C PHE A 385 6.72 -20.38 4.59
N GLU A 386 6.07 -21.53 4.73
CA GLU A 386 6.04 -22.56 3.71
C GLU A 386 5.32 -22.05 2.45
N PRO A 387 5.65 -22.60 1.26
CA PRO A 387 4.96 -22.24 0.02
C PRO A 387 3.45 -22.36 0.13
N GLU A 388 2.74 -21.53 -0.64
CA GLU A 388 1.29 -21.54 -0.71
C GLU A 388 0.71 -22.93 -0.99
N THR A 389 -0.27 -23.34 -0.20
CA THR A 389 -1.05 -24.57 -0.42
C THR A 389 -2.56 -24.29 -0.34
N GLU A 390 -3.36 -25.11 -1.00
CA GLU A 390 -4.84 -25.07 -0.89
C GLU A 390 -5.33 -25.55 0.47
N THR A 391 -4.56 -26.43 1.11
CA THR A 391 -4.89 -27.05 2.39
C THR A 391 -3.60 -27.32 3.18
N LYS A 392 -3.63 -27.19 4.51
CA LYS A 392 -2.51 -27.50 5.41
C LYS A 392 -2.89 -28.60 6.38
N ARG A 393 -2.11 -29.67 6.38
CA ARG A 393 -2.16 -30.71 7.41
C ARG A 393 -1.25 -30.31 8.56
N VAL A 394 -1.79 -30.30 9.77
CA VAL A 394 -1.07 -29.96 11.01
C VAL A 394 -0.99 -31.21 11.87
N GLU A 395 0.20 -31.70 12.14
CA GLU A 395 0.38 -32.93 12.93
C GLU A 395 0.15 -32.67 14.43
N ALA A 396 -0.40 -33.67 15.10
CA ALA A 396 -0.78 -33.63 16.52
C ALA A 396 -0.35 -34.91 17.24
N SER A 397 0.91 -35.30 17.06
CA SER A 397 1.51 -36.53 17.60
C SER A 397 1.58 -36.57 19.14
N ASP A 398 1.37 -35.43 19.80
CA ASP A 398 1.26 -35.30 21.26
C ASP A 398 -0.11 -35.75 21.82
N ILE A 399 -1.10 -35.97 20.96
CA ILE A 399 -2.44 -36.42 21.36
C ILE A 399 -2.47 -37.94 21.44
N ASP A 400 -2.75 -38.46 22.64
CA ASP A 400 -3.00 -39.88 22.86
C ASP A 400 -4.46 -40.23 22.49
N LEU A 401 -4.67 -40.64 21.23
CA LEU A 401 -5.99 -40.99 20.70
C LEU A 401 -6.69 -42.08 21.51
N ALA A 402 -5.94 -42.97 22.19
CA ALA A 402 -6.51 -44.04 23.00
C ALA A 402 -7.24 -43.53 24.24
N LYS A 403 -6.89 -42.33 24.74
CA LYS A 403 -7.57 -41.72 25.90
C LYS A 403 -8.88 -41.03 25.53
N ILE A 404 -9.06 -40.67 24.26
CA ILE A 404 -10.24 -39.93 23.79
C ILE A 404 -11.44 -40.88 23.56
N SER A 405 -11.19 -42.13 23.20
CA SER A 405 -12.25 -43.10 22.87
C SER A 405 -13.15 -43.50 24.03
N ASP A 406 -12.72 -43.27 25.27
CA ASP A 406 -13.40 -43.81 26.47
C ASP A 406 -14.45 -42.86 27.07
N GLU A 407 -14.40 -41.56 26.76
CA GLU A 407 -15.26 -40.55 27.42
C GLU A 407 -16.58 -40.26 26.68
N ASP A 408 -16.64 -40.41 25.35
CA ASP A 408 -17.79 -39.93 24.57
C ASP A 408 -18.91 -40.96 24.32
N GLY A 409 -18.73 -42.25 24.65
CA GLY A 409 -19.78 -43.28 24.57
C GLY A 409 -20.40 -43.53 23.18
N ASP A 410 -20.07 -42.72 22.17
CA ASP A 410 -20.53 -42.80 20.79
C ASP A 410 -19.50 -43.58 19.96
N THR A 411 -19.60 -44.90 20.03
CA THR A 411 -18.64 -45.90 19.49
C THR A 411 -18.53 -45.94 17.95
N GLY A 412 -18.95 -44.89 17.22
CA GLY A 412 -19.17 -44.95 15.77
C GLY A 412 -18.15 -44.23 14.89
N LYS A 413 -17.45 -43.21 15.38
CA LYS A 413 -16.51 -42.40 14.57
C LYS A 413 -15.15 -42.32 15.24
N LEU A 414 -14.38 -43.41 15.14
CA LEU A 414 -12.97 -43.42 15.53
C LEU A 414 -12.23 -42.32 14.75
N ARG A 415 -11.74 -41.30 15.46
CA ARG A 415 -10.78 -40.33 14.94
C ARG A 415 -9.44 -41.05 14.78
N GLU A 416 -9.22 -41.66 13.61
CA GLU A 416 -8.00 -42.42 13.31
C GLU A 416 -6.78 -41.53 12.95
N SER A 417 -6.97 -40.20 12.86
CA SER A 417 -5.90 -39.26 12.51
C SER A 417 -5.59 -38.34 13.69
N SER A 418 -4.31 -38.32 14.09
CA SER A 418 -3.75 -37.33 15.01
C SER A 418 -3.32 -36.08 14.24
N SER A 419 -4.14 -35.58 13.32
CA SER A 419 -3.82 -34.37 12.54
C SER A 419 -5.05 -33.49 12.38
N PHE A 420 -4.82 -32.19 12.28
CA PHE A 420 -5.83 -31.21 11.86
C PHE A 420 -5.68 -30.94 10.38
N LEU A 421 -6.79 -30.57 9.74
CA LEU A 421 -6.80 -30.16 8.33
C LEU A 421 -7.36 -28.75 8.21
N LEU A 422 -6.52 -27.82 7.77
CA LEU A 422 -6.89 -26.43 7.51
C LEU A 422 -7.23 -26.31 6.02
N ASN A 423 -8.52 -26.10 5.70
CA ASN A 423 -9.02 -26.06 4.32
C ASN A 423 -9.05 -24.63 3.77
N GLU A 424 -7.95 -23.92 3.92
CA GLU A 424 -7.84 -22.52 3.52
C GLU A 424 -6.58 -22.34 2.67
N LYS A 425 -6.71 -21.63 1.56
CA LYS A 425 -5.58 -21.35 0.70
C LYS A 425 -4.67 -20.31 1.33
N GLY A 426 -3.37 -20.58 1.39
CA GLY A 426 -2.39 -19.60 1.89
C GLY A 426 -1.02 -20.20 2.15
N GLU A 427 -0.13 -19.34 2.63
CA GLU A 427 1.19 -19.72 3.12
C GLU A 427 1.10 -19.99 4.63
N TYR A 428 1.86 -20.97 5.13
CA TYR A 428 1.75 -21.44 6.52
C TYR A 428 3.10 -21.47 7.23
N ALA A 429 3.12 -21.08 8.51
CA ALA A 429 4.26 -21.25 9.39
C ALA A 429 3.82 -21.97 10.68
N GLU A 430 4.55 -23.00 11.08
CA GLU A 430 4.22 -23.86 12.21
C GLU A 430 5.36 -23.84 13.24
N LEU A 431 5.03 -23.61 14.51
CA LEU A 431 6.02 -23.53 15.57
C LEU A 431 5.47 -23.95 16.94
N TRP A 432 6.37 -24.45 17.78
CA TRP A 432 6.11 -24.75 19.18
C TRP A 432 6.76 -23.70 20.10
N ARG A 433 6.06 -23.34 21.18
CA ARG A 433 6.56 -22.40 22.20
C ARG A 433 6.33 -22.92 23.61
N SER A 434 7.42 -22.96 24.37
CA SER A 434 7.37 -23.19 25.81
C SER A 434 7.17 -21.85 26.53
N VAL A 435 6.19 -21.78 27.41
CA VAL A 435 5.78 -20.57 28.12
C VAL A 435 5.82 -20.83 29.62
N ASP A 436 6.59 -20.03 30.35
CA ASP A 436 6.62 -20.05 31.81
C ASP A 436 5.36 -19.36 32.36
N ARG A 437 4.43 -20.14 32.91
CA ARG A 437 3.15 -19.64 33.41
C ARG A 437 3.24 -19.05 34.81
N SER A 438 4.41 -19.01 35.44
CA SER A 438 4.62 -18.17 36.63
C SER A 438 4.58 -16.66 36.31
N ARG A 439 4.70 -16.32 35.02
CA ARG A 439 4.71 -14.96 34.49
C ARG A 439 3.52 -14.72 33.58
N GLU A 440 3.21 -13.45 33.39
CA GLU A 440 2.30 -13.04 32.34
C GLU A 440 3.05 -13.08 31.01
N ASN A 441 2.43 -13.64 29.98
CA ASN A 441 3.05 -13.79 28.66
C ASN A 441 2.10 -13.33 27.56
N VAL A 442 2.67 -12.77 26.50
CA VAL A 442 1.95 -12.52 25.25
C VAL A 442 2.78 -13.10 24.13
N LEU A 443 2.18 -14.01 23.36
CA LEU A 443 2.75 -14.51 22.11
C LEU A 443 2.14 -13.70 20.96
N PHE A 444 2.96 -13.30 19.98
CA PHE A 444 2.48 -12.46 18.89
C PHE A 444 3.24 -12.73 17.60
N ALA A 445 2.63 -12.33 16.49
CA ALA A 445 3.28 -12.32 15.18
C ALA A 445 2.79 -11.12 14.37
N PHE A 446 3.66 -10.61 13.52
CA PHE A 446 3.34 -9.51 12.62
C PHE A 446 4.12 -9.66 11.32
N ASP A 447 3.47 -9.23 10.26
CA ASP A 447 3.94 -9.43 8.91
C ASP A 447 3.66 -8.19 8.07
N TYR A 448 4.72 -7.51 7.67
CA TYR A 448 4.64 -6.25 6.95
C TYR A 448 4.61 -6.50 5.44
N SER A 449 3.81 -5.74 4.70
CA SER A 449 3.80 -5.79 3.24
C SER A 449 3.62 -4.40 2.65
N LEU A 450 4.51 -4.04 1.73
CA LEU A 450 4.43 -2.78 0.97
C LEU A 450 3.29 -2.78 -0.06
N ARG A 451 2.86 -3.95 -0.53
CA ARG A 451 1.77 -4.07 -1.51
C ARG A 451 0.39 -3.95 -0.86
N SER A 452 0.30 -4.19 0.45
CA SER A 452 -0.93 -3.98 1.21
C SER A 452 -1.21 -2.50 1.41
N LYS A 453 -2.43 -2.05 1.04
CA LYS A 453 -2.92 -0.70 1.35
C LYS A 453 -2.90 -0.37 2.85
N ARG A 454 -2.83 -1.39 3.70
CA ARG A 454 -2.79 -1.26 5.16
C ARG A 454 -1.35 -1.21 5.72
N GLY A 455 -0.35 -1.53 4.90
CA GLY A 455 1.05 -1.67 5.33
C GLY A 455 1.32 -2.95 6.13
N TYR A 456 0.48 -3.98 6.02
CA TYR A 456 0.70 -5.29 6.65
C TYR A 456 -0.12 -6.37 5.94
N CYS A 457 0.33 -7.62 6.07
CA CYS A 457 -0.43 -8.81 5.74
C CYS A 457 -1.31 -9.20 6.92
N PRO A 458 -2.63 -9.32 6.74
CA PRO A 458 -3.45 -9.82 7.82
C PRO A 458 -3.13 -11.29 8.07
N LEU A 459 -2.91 -11.67 9.33
CA LEU A 459 -2.60 -13.04 9.72
C LEU A 459 -3.81 -13.70 10.37
N LYS A 460 -4.13 -14.94 9.96
CA LYS A 460 -5.03 -15.84 10.68
C LYS A 460 -4.16 -16.81 11.45
N THR A 461 -4.57 -17.19 12.66
CA THR A 461 -3.78 -18.14 13.45
C THR A 461 -4.64 -19.22 14.06
N TYR A 462 -4.01 -20.37 14.22
CA TYR A 462 -4.55 -21.52 14.89
C TYR A 462 -3.59 -21.89 16.01
N TRP A 463 -4.10 -22.16 17.19
CA TRP A 463 -3.24 -22.53 18.30
C TRP A 463 -3.93 -23.52 19.24
N ARG A 464 -3.11 -24.27 19.98
CA ARG A 464 -3.57 -25.14 21.07
C ARG A 464 -2.48 -25.33 22.11
N LYS A 465 -2.87 -25.67 23.33
CA LYS A 465 -1.94 -26.20 24.33
C LYS A 465 -1.65 -27.68 24.03
N LYS A 466 -0.44 -28.13 24.32
CA LYS A 466 -0.04 -29.54 24.17
C LYS A 466 -1.04 -30.48 24.86
N GLY A 467 -1.44 -31.53 24.14
CA GLY A 467 -2.44 -32.51 24.56
C GLY A 467 -3.89 -32.12 24.27
N GLU A 468 -4.18 -30.87 23.88
CA GLU A 468 -5.53 -30.48 23.49
C GLU A 468 -5.89 -31.01 22.10
N THR A 469 -7.17 -31.37 21.94
CA THR A 469 -7.73 -32.02 20.75
C THR A 469 -8.41 -31.08 19.77
N ARG A 470 -8.32 -29.77 20.03
CA ARG A 470 -8.90 -28.70 19.22
C ARG A 470 -7.87 -27.62 18.97
N LEU A 471 -7.83 -27.11 17.75
CA LEU A 471 -7.14 -25.86 17.43
C LEU A 471 -8.13 -24.71 17.57
N GLN A 472 -7.79 -23.70 18.37
CA GLN A 472 -8.52 -22.45 18.43
C GLN A 472 -8.10 -21.57 17.26
N ALA A 473 -9.05 -21.00 16.52
CA ALA A 473 -8.77 -20.10 15.41
C ALA A 473 -9.05 -18.65 15.80
N THR A 474 -8.13 -17.76 15.46
CA THR A 474 -8.36 -16.30 15.51
C THR A 474 -8.52 -15.76 14.10
N PRO A 475 -9.42 -14.80 13.86
CA PRO A 475 -9.67 -14.25 12.53
C PRO A 475 -8.47 -13.43 12.05
N PHE A 476 -8.45 -13.16 10.73
CA PHE A 476 -7.47 -12.28 10.09
C PHE A 476 -7.34 -10.91 10.77
N ARG A 477 -6.17 -10.64 11.37
CA ARG A 477 -5.85 -9.38 12.08
C ARG A 477 -4.50 -8.83 11.65
N ALA A 478 -4.22 -7.57 12.02
CA ALA A 478 -2.92 -6.94 11.73
C ALA A 478 -1.75 -7.66 12.39
N SER A 479 -1.96 -8.09 13.63
CA SER A 479 -1.06 -8.94 14.38
C SER A 479 -1.84 -10.12 14.94
N PHE A 480 -1.17 -11.26 15.06
CA PHE A 480 -1.58 -12.32 15.97
C PHE A 480 -1.22 -11.92 17.39
N GLU A 481 -2.07 -12.34 18.32
CA GLU A 481 -1.87 -12.14 19.74
C GLU A 481 -2.55 -13.25 20.53
N LEU A 482 -1.80 -13.83 21.47
CA LEU A 482 -2.28 -14.80 22.45
C LEU A 482 -1.78 -14.36 23.84
N HIS A 483 -2.69 -13.77 24.61
CA HIS A 483 -2.45 -13.39 25.99
C HIS A 483 -2.64 -14.58 26.93
N LEU A 484 -1.62 -14.82 27.75
CA LEU A 484 -1.53 -15.95 28.66
C LEU A 484 -1.29 -15.41 30.08
N PRO A 485 -2.34 -15.15 30.87
CA PRO A 485 -2.20 -14.65 32.24
C PRO A 485 -1.54 -15.68 33.14
N PRO A 486 -0.80 -15.30 34.19
CA PRO A 486 -0.06 -16.24 35.03
C PRO A 486 -1.00 -17.25 35.73
N THR A 487 -0.49 -18.45 36.01
CA THR A 487 -1.20 -19.50 36.76
C THR A 487 -0.50 -19.77 38.09
N GLN A 488 -1.26 -20.25 39.09
CA GLN A 488 -0.72 -20.49 40.44
C GLN A 488 0.31 -21.63 40.48
N GLU A 489 0.23 -22.58 39.56
CA GLU A 489 1.04 -23.80 39.59
C GLU A 489 2.46 -23.60 39.03
N ALA A 490 2.80 -22.39 38.54
CA ALA A 490 4.14 -22.02 38.04
C ALA A 490 4.75 -23.06 37.09
N ASN A 491 3.92 -23.67 36.23
CA ASN A 491 4.33 -24.71 35.30
C ASN A 491 4.74 -24.11 33.96
N THR A 492 5.66 -24.78 33.27
CA THR A 492 5.92 -24.53 31.85
C THR A 492 4.85 -25.22 31.02
N GLU A 493 4.19 -24.47 30.15
CA GLU A 493 3.22 -24.99 29.18
C GLU A 493 3.80 -24.92 27.76
N GLU A 494 3.45 -25.89 26.92
CA GLU A 494 3.84 -25.89 25.50
C GLU A 494 2.63 -25.58 24.62
N TYR A 495 2.80 -24.63 23.71
CA TYR A 495 1.79 -24.19 22.76
C TYR A 495 2.22 -24.52 21.34
N HIS A 496 1.31 -25.12 20.58
CA HIS A 496 1.45 -25.31 19.15
C HIS A 496 0.74 -24.17 18.43
N ILE A 497 1.45 -23.48 17.54
CA ILE A 497 0.94 -22.29 16.83
C ILE A 497 1.17 -22.49 15.34
N VAL A 498 0.09 -22.31 14.57
CA VAL A 498 0.10 -22.29 13.12
C VAL A 498 -0.39 -20.92 12.67
N ILE A 499 0.42 -20.25 11.86
CA ILE A 499 0.14 -18.91 11.33
C ILE A 499 -0.11 -19.07 9.84
N GLN A 500 -1.21 -18.48 9.36
CA GLN A 500 -1.58 -18.45 7.97
C GLN A 500 -1.50 -17.02 7.44
N ARG A 501 -0.73 -16.85 6.37
CA ARG A 501 -0.76 -15.66 5.52
C ARG A 501 -1.67 -15.97 4.32
N PRO A 502 -2.67 -15.12 4.00
CA PRO A 502 -3.59 -15.39 2.91
C PRO A 502 -2.86 -15.23 1.57
N ALA A 503 -3.20 -16.08 0.59
CA ALA A 503 -2.64 -16.06 -0.77
C ALA A 503 -2.70 -14.69 -1.48
N GLY A 504 -3.63 -13.82 -1.09
CA GLY A 504 -3.75 -12.47 -1.63
C GLY A 504 -2.80 -11.44 -1.01
N CYS A 505 -2.03 -11.81 0.02
CA CYS A 505 -0.96 -10.95 0.50
C CYS A 505 0.32 -11.26 -0.25
N ASP A 506 0.92 -10.24 -0.84
CA ASP A 506 2.04 -10.35 -1.76
C ASP A 506 3.28 -9.63 -1.18
N PRO A 507 3.85 -10.11 -0.06
CA PRO A 507 5.14 -9.62 0.43
C PRO A 507 6.26 -10.15 -0.47
N ILE A 508 7.37 -9.41 -0.59
CA ILE A 508 8.59 -9.98 -1.17
C ILE A 508 9.17 -11.02 -0.21
N SER A 509 9.12 -10.74 1.10
CA SER A 509 9.70 -11.63 2.10
C SER A 509 8.80 -12.82 2.44
N LYS A 510 9.40 -14.01 2.43
CA LYS A 510 8.84 -15.19 3.08
C LYS A 510 8.96 -15.11 4.60
N GLU A 511 9.85 -14.25 5.10
CA GLU A 511 10.04 -14.06 6.52
C GLU A 511 8.97 -13.14 7.11
N PHE A 512 8.50 -13.49 8.29
CA PHE A 512 7.81 -12.61 9.23
C PHE A 512 8.50 -12.71 10.59
N PHE A 513 8.10 -11.88 11.55
CA PHE A 513 8.58 -12.07 12.92
C PHE A 513 7.51 -12.66 13.82
N PHE A 514 7.96 -13.58 14.66
CA PHE A 514 7.21 -14.11 15.80
C PHE A 514 7.91 -13.66 17.08
N GLY A 515 7.13 -13.29 18.08
CA GLY A 515 7.65 -12.81 19.35
C GLY A 515 6.92 -13.38 20.56
N SER A 516 7.61 -13.32 21.69
CA SER A 516 7.00 -13.41 23.01
C SER A 516 7.53 -12.29 23.91
N ILE A 517 6.64 -11.76 24.74
CA ILE A 517 7.03 -10.93 25.87
C ILE A 517 6.52 -11.52 27.16
N SER A 518 7.23 -11.26 28.26
CA SER A 518 6.76 -11.67 29.59
C SER A 518 7.20 -10.76 30.72
N TRP A 519 6.37 -10.64 31.75
CA TRP A 519 6.61 -9.81 32.93
C TRP A 519 6.01 -10.46 34.18
N THR A 520 6.47 -10.04 35.36
CA THR A 520 5.93 -10.47 36.64
C THR A 520 4.81 -9.50 37.04
N GLY A 521 3.59 -10.00 37.21
CA GLY A 521 2.40 -9.15 37.45
C GLY A 521 2.31 -8.43 38.80
N ALA A 522 3.38 -8.40 39.63
CA ALA A 522 3.26 -8.00 41.03
C ALA A 522 4.37 -7.09 41.61
N GLU A 523 5.45 -6.76 40.90
CA GLU A 523 6.45 -5.82 41.45
C GLU A 523 6.86 -4.84 40.36
N ASP A 524 6.42 -3.60 40.49
CA ASP A 524 6.65 -2.51 39.54
C ASP A 524 7.97 -1.79 39.88
N PRO A 525 9.09 -2.05 39.16
CA PRO A 525 10.33 -1.30 39.39
C PRO A 525 10.22 0.14 38.86
N LEU A 526 9.18 0.46 38.07
CA LEU A 526 9.00 1.77 37.43
C LEU A 526 8.30 2.80 38.31
N THR A 527 7.89 2.47 39.54
CA THR A 527 7.43 3.51 40.49
C THR A 527 8.54 4.50 40.90
N THR A 528 9.81 4.23 40.56
CA THR A 528 10.95 5.13 40.85
C THR A 528 11.72 5.65 39.63
N ALA A 529 11.55 5.08 38.44
CA ALA A 529 12.16 5.63 37.23
C ALA A 529 11.21 6.67 36.65
N SER A 530 11.35 7.91 37.10
CA SER A 530 10.67 9.07 36.53
C SER A 530 10.76 9.01 35.00
N LEU A 531 9.61 8.89 34.32
CA LEU A 531 9.42 9.42 32.99
C LEU A 531 9.80 10.89 33.05
N SER A 532 11.08 11.18 32.88
CA SER A 532 11.65 12.48 33.20
C SER A 532 10.98 13.52 32.31
N SER A 533 10.35 14.48 32.99
CA SER A 533 9.46 15.51 32.50
C SER A 533 10.17 16.58 31.65
N ASN A 534 10.97 16.19 30.66
CA ASN A 534 11.69 17.13 29.80
C ASN A 534 10.83 17.73 28.66
N GLN A 535 9.51 17.59 28.68
CA GLN A 535 8.63 18.12 27.62
C GLN A 535 7.55 19.13 28.06
N THR A 536 7.44 19.48 29.35
CA THR A 536 6.28 20.25 29.84
C THR A 536 6.36 21.78 29.75
N SER A 537 7.43 22.43 29.26
CA SER A 537 7.51 23.91 29.31
C SER A 537 7.24 24.69 28.01
N ARG A 538 6.88 24.05 26.89
CA ARG A 538 6.66 24.78 25.61
C ARG A 538 5.35 24.55 24.87
N ASN A 539 4.44 23.72 25.38
CA ASN A 539 3.26 23.31 24.61
C ASN A 539 1.90 23.47 25.33
N GLU A 540 1.86 24.07 26.52
CA GLU A 540 0.59 24.26 27.23
C GLU A 540 -0.24 25.43 26.67
N ASP A 541 0.39 26.51 26.19
CA ASP A 541 -0.33 27.68 25.67
C ASP A 541 -1.04 27.39 24.34
N ALA A 542 -0.47 26.55 23.48
CA ALA A 542 -1.11 26.16 22.21
C ALA A 542 -2.22 25.11 22.40
N LYS A 543 -2.14 24.28 23.45
CA LYS A 543 -3.20 23.31 23.79
C LYS A 543 -4.44 24.01 24.33
N HIS A 544 -4.27 25.05 25.15
CA HIS A 544 -5.40 25.72 25.78
C HIS A 544 -6.34 26.42 24.79
N GLU A 545 -5.82 26.96 23.68
CA GLU A 545 -6.63 27.58 22.62
C GLU A 545 -7.32 26.54 21.71
N PHE A 546 -6.69 25.39 21.46
CA PHE A 546 -7.30 24.32 20.66
C PHE A 546 -8.44 23.62 21.41
N TYR A 547 -8.25 23.29 22.69
CA TYR A 547 -9.27 22.61 23.49
C TYR A 547 -10.49 23.49 23.80
N SER A 548 -10.34 24.82 23.90
CA SER A 548 -11.49 25.71 24.08
C SER A 548 -12.38 25.80 22.84
N ARG A 549 -11.81 25.71 21.63
CA ARG A 549 -12.58 25.73 20.37
C ARG A 549 -13.24 24.37 20.08
N VAL A 550 -12.58 23.25 20.43
CA VAL A 550 -13.15 21.91 20.26
C VAL A 550 -14.29 21.65 21.24
N SER A 551 -14.22 22.14 22.48
CA SER A 551 -15.30 21.96 23.46
C SER A 551 -16.59 22.71 23.07
N GLU A 552 -16.49 23.85 22.39
CA GLU A 552 -17.64 24.59 21.88
C GLU A 552 -18.33 23.87 20.71
N VAL A 553 -17.56 23.18 19.85
CA VAL A 553 -18.09 22.34 18.76
C VAL A 553 -18.71 21.04 19.30
N GLN A 554 -18.05 20.39 20.26
CA GLN A 554 -18.57 19.18 20.93
C GLN A 554 -19.83 19.46 21.74
N SER A 555 -19.96 20.64 22.35
CA SER A 555 -21.18 21.08 23.04
C SER A 555 -22.39 21.19 22.09
N ARG A 556 -22.16 21.60 20.84
CA ARG A 556 -23.23 21.72 19.82
C ARG A 556 -23.59 20.36 19.21
N ILE A 557 -22.61 19.49 18.99
CA ILE A 557 -22.83 18.11 18.48
C ILE A 557 -23.50 17.23 19.55
N GLY A 558 -23.13 17.37 20.82
CA GLY A 558 -23.72 16.62 21.94
C GLY A 558 -25.21 16.92 22.19
N LYS A 559 -25.71 18.09 21.76
CA LYS A 559 -27.15 18.40 21.78
C LYS A 559 -27.92 17.79 20.60
N PHE A 560 -27.25 17.51 19.47
CA PHE A 560 -27.87 16.88 18.30
C PHE A 560 -27.97 15.35 18.47
N ILE A 561 -26.98 14.73 19.12
CA ILE A 561 -26.93 13.27 19.35
C ILE A 561 -27.98 12.80 20.38
N LYS A 562 -28.40 13.67 21.33
CA LYS A 562 -29.43 13.34 22.34
C LYS A 562 -30.87 13.24 21.79
N CYS A 563 -31.09 13.51 20.50
CA CYS A 563 -32.41 13.38 19.86
C CYS A 563 -32.51 12.20 18.88
N LEU A 564 -31.47 11.39 18.73
CA LEU A 564 -31.56 10.14 17.99
C LEU A 564 -32.05 9.03 18.94
N PRO A 565 -33.01 8.17 18.52
CA PRO A 565 -33.34 6.98 19.29
C PRO A 565 -32.08 6.12 19.45
N PRO A 566 -31.92 5.42 20.59
CA PRO A 566 -30.80 4.51 20.77
C PRO A 566 -30.81 3.50 19.61
N ILE A 567 -29.73 3.50 18.84
CA ILE A 567 -29.46 2.38 17.93
C ILE A 567 -29.33 1.18 18.85
N ASN A 568 -30.26 0.24 18.69
CA ASN A 568 -30.39 -1.00 19.46
C ASN A 568 -29.02 -1.58 19.84
N ASP A 569 -28.96 -2.08 21.08
CA ASP A 569 -27.98 -3.05 21.57
C ASP A 569 -27.57 -4.03 20.47
N ALA A 570 -26.53 -3.69 19.72
CA ALA A 570 -25.65 -4.68 19.16
C ALA A 570 -24.87 -5.19 20.36
N THR A 571 -25.39 -6.22 21.01
CA THR A 571 -24.59 -7.15 21.80
C THR A 571 -23.26 -7.27 21.07
N SER A 572 -22.18 -6.78 21.68
CA SER A 572 -20.82 -6.93 21.18
C SER A 572 -20.70 -8.34 20.64
N GLY A 573 -20.58 -8.47 19.31
CA GLY A 573 -20.67 -9.74 18.62
C GLY A 573 -19.50 -10.62 19.01
N CYS A 574 -19.60 -11.29 20.15
CA CYS A 574 -18.78 -12.42 20.50
C CYS A 574 -19.26 -13.57 19.61
N THR A 575 -18.83 -13.56 18.35
CA THR A 575 -18.81 -14.80 17.56
C THR A 575 -18.07 -15.83 18.41
N ALA A 576 -18.71 -16.96 18.65
CA ALA A 576 -18.07 -18.04 19.39
C ALA A 576 -16.70 -18.32 18.76
N PRO A 577 -15.66 -18.60 19.56
CA PRO A 577 -14.36 -18.96 19.03
C PRO A 577 -14.53 -20.09 18.01
N GLU A 578 -13.95 -19.90 16.83
CA GLU A 578 -13.93 -20.91 15.79
C GLU A 578 -12.90 -21.96 16.19
N TYR A 579 -13.27 -23.24 16.10
CA TYR A 579 -12.36 -24.34 16.42
C TYR A 579 -12.23 -25.25 15.21
N VAL A 580 -11.01 -25.76 15.00
CA VAL A 580 -10.76 -26.86 14.07
C VAL A 580 -10.60 -28.14 14.89
N GLU A 581 -11.47 -29.10 14.62
CA GLU A 581 -11.44 -30.44 15.20
C GLU A 581 -10.40 -31.30 14.47
N LEU A 582 -9.94 -32.39 15.12
CA LEU A 582 -9.11 -33.39 14.46
C LEU A 582 -9.80 -33.93 13.20
N ALA A 583 -9.04 -34.08 12.12
CA ALA A 583 -9.55 -34.52 10.83
C ALA A 583 -10.13 -35.93 10.93
N SER A 584 -11.31 -36.14 10.32
CA SER A 584 -11.84 -37.49 10.17
C SER A 584 -11.04 -38.26 9.12
N ARG A 585 -11.18 -39.59 9.11
CA ARG A 585 -10.60 -40.45 8.07
C ARG A 585 -11.05 -40.03 6.67
N GLU A 586 -12.31 -39.62 6.52
CA GLU A 586 -12.84 -39.17 5.23
C GLU A 586 -12.20 -37.86 4.76
N ASP A 587 -11.94 -36.92 5.68
CA ASP A 587 -11.27 -35.66 5.36
C ASP A 587 -9.83 -35.91 4.92
N MET A 588 -9.13 -36.81 5.60
CA MET A 588 -7.78 -37.24 5.23
C MET A 588 -7.75 -37.95 3.87
N ALA A 589 -8.73 -38.82 3.59
CA ALA A 589 -8.83 -39.48 2.29
C ALA A 589 -9.06 -38.47 1.16
N ARG A 590 -9.90 -37.44 1.39
CA ARG A 590 -10.11 -36.34 0.43
C ARG A 590 -8.83 -35.54 0.21
N TYR A 591 -8.14 -35.15 1.28
CA TYR A 591 -6.86 -34.43 1.19
C TYR A 591 -5.83 -35.19 0.34
N LEU A 592 -5.64 -36.49 0.60
CA LEU A 592 -4.69 -37.31 -0.15
C LEU A 592 -5.04 -37.44 -1.63
N LEU A 593 -6.34 -37.51 -1.96
CA LEU A 593 -6.80 -37.51 -3.36
C LEU A 593 -6.50 -36.18 -4.05
N THR A 594 -6.70 -35.05 -3.38
CA THR A 594 -6.38 -33.71 -3.92
C THR A 594 -4.89 -33.54 -4.15
N GLN A 595 -4.03 -33.96 -3.21
CA GLN A 595 -2.57 -33.91 -3.40
C GLN A 595 -2.11 -34.77 -4.59
N SER A 596 -2.64 -36.00 -4.72
CA SER A 596 -2.32 -36.87 -5.86
C SER A 596 -2.77 -36.31 -7.21
N GLN A 597 -3.81 -35.46 -7.25
CA GLN A 597 -4.25 -34.80 -8.48
C GLN A 597 -3.38 -33.62 -8.87
N ASN A 598 -2.74 -32.95 -7.91
CA ASN A 598 -1.84 -31.82 -8.17
C ASN A 598 -0.43 -32.26 -8.59
N GLU A 599 -0.03 -33.49 -8.28
CA GLU A 599 1.27 -34.07 -8.67
C GLU A 599 1.29 -34.70 -10.07
N ASN A 600 0.13 -34.89 -10.71
CA ASN A 600 -0.02 -35.41 -12.08
C ASN A 600 -0.37 -34.30 -13.06
#